data_AF-A0A372FC43-F1
#
_entry.id   AF-A0A372FC43-F1
#
_cell.length_a   1.000
_cell.length_b   1.000
_cell.length_c   1.000
_cell.angle_alpha   90.00
_cell.angle_beta   90.00
_cell.angle_gamma   90.00
#
_symmetry.space_group_name_H-M   'P 1'
#
loop_
_entity.id
_entity.type
_entity.pdbx_description
1 polymer ?
#
loop_
_entity_poly.entity_id
_entity_poly.type
_entity_poly.pdbx_seq_one_letter_code
_entity_poly.pdbx_strand_id
1 'polypeptide(L)' 'MNEINSLKASDIKQLLLKIYIQYKKGEITHSIAYKESFLLNSILKAIQITDLEKKLETIESILHKNEEYK' A
#
# COMPACT_ATOMS: atom_id res chain seq x y z
N MET A 1 1.57 0.26 23.60
CA MET A 1 1.35 -0.47 22.33
C MET A 1 2.53 -0.12 21.45
N ASN A 2 3.46 -1.05 21.17
CA ASN A 2 4.57 -0.74 20.26
C ASN A 2 3.94 -0.48 18.88
N GLU A 3 4.01 0.76 18.40
CA GLU A 3 3.70 1.07 17.01
C GLU A 3 4.67 0.24 16.16
N ILE A 4 4.18 -0.88 15.63
CA ILE A 4 4.76 -1.46 14.43
C ILE A 4 4.67 -0.33 13.42
N ASN A 5 5.80 0.36 13.18
CA ASN A 5 5.90 1.50 12.26
C ASN A 5 5.01 1.22 11.04
N SER A 6 3.94 1.97 10.89
CA SER A 6 2.91 1.69 9.89
C SER A 6 3.57 1.75 8.51
N LEU A 7 3.74 0.60 7.87
CA LEU A 7 4.36 0.49 6.57
C LEU A 7 3.62 1.39 5.57
N LYS A 8 4.30 2.33 4.95
CA LYS A 8 3.70 3.27 4.00
C LYS A 8 3.81 2.76 2.58
N ALA A 9 2.93 3.26 1.71
CA ALA A 9 3.02 3.02 0.27
C ALA A 9 4.38 3.44 -0.33
N SER A 10 5.04 4.46 0.23
CA SER A 10 6.39 4.87 -0.16
C SER A 10 7.44 3.80 0.12
N ASP A 11 7.31 3.08 1.23
CA ASP A 11 8.28 2.07 1.66
C ASP A 11 8.19 0.86 0.73
N ILE A 12 6.97 0.46 0.34
CA ILE A 12 6.76 -0.60 -0.64
C ILE A 12 7.38 -0.25 -2.01
N LYS A 13 7.25 1.01 -2.46
CA LYS A 13 7.87 1.46 -3.71
C LYS A 13 9.40 1.35 -3.65
N GLN A 14 10.02 1.69 -2.52
CA GLN A 14 11.46 1.53 -2.34
C GLN A 14 11.88 0.06 -2.37
N LEU A 15 11.11 -0.83 -1.74
CA LEU A 15 11.37 -2.27 -1.77
C LEU A 15 11.24 -2.87 -3.18
N LEU A 16 10.21 -2.48 -3.94
CA LEU A 16 10.05 -2.89 -5.34
C LEU A 16 11.22 -2.42 -6.21
N LEU A 17 11.67 -1.17 -6.02
CA LEU A 17 12.86 -0.66 -6.73
C LEU A 17 14.12 -1.44 -6.37
N LYS A 18 14.29 -1.82 -5.11
CA LYS A 18 15.42 -2.65 -4.66
C LYS A 18 15.40 -4.02 -5.35
N ILE A 19 14.26 -4.71 -5.39
CA ILE A 19 14.11 -5.99 -6.08
C ILE A 19 14.45 -5.85 -7.56
N TYR A 20 13.96 -4.78 -8.21
CA TYR A 20 14.28 -4.50 -9.61
C TYR A 20 15.79 -4.37 -9.83
N ILE A 21 16.48 -3.57 -9.01
CA ILE A 21 17.93 -3.38 -9.12
C ILE A 21 18.68 -4.70 -8.93
N GLN A 22 18.32 -5.49 -7.91
CA GLN A 22 18.95 -6.79 -7.64
C GLN A 22 18.75 -7.76 -8.80
N TYR A 23 17.54 -7.83 -9.35
CA TYR A 23 17.24 -8.65 -10.52
C TYR A 23 18.06 -8.22 -11.74
N LYS A 24 18.12 -6.90 -12.00
CA LYS A 24 18.86 -6.34 -13.15
C LYS A 24 20.36 -6.61 -13.05
N LYS A 25 20.90 -6.69 -11.84
CA LYS A 25 22.30 -7.06 -11.57
C LYS A 25 22.57 -8.57 -11.63
N GLY A 26 21.52 -9.40 -11.72
CA GLY A 26 21.63 -10.86 -11.66
C GLY A 26 21.86 -11.41 -10.25
N GLU A 27 21.66 -10.59 -9.21
CA GLU A 27 21.80 -11.01 -7.80
C GLU A 27 20.65 -11.95 -7.37
N ILE A 28 19.49 -11.82 -8.01
CA ILE A 28 18.33 -12.69 -7.80
C ILE A 28 17.79 -13.21 -9.13
N THR A 29 17.16 -14.39 -9.10
CA THR A 29 16.53 -14.98 -10.28
C THR A 29 15.17 -14.34 -10.57
N HIS A 30 14.68 -14.54 -11.80
CA HIS A 30 13.34 -14.08 -12.19
C HIS A 30 12.24 -14.65 -11.27
N SER A 31 12.34 -15.92 -10.87
CA SER A 31 11.36 -16.56 -9.99
C SER A 31 11.26 -15.88 -8.62
N ILE A 32 12.43 -15.55 -8.04
CA ILE A 32 12.50 -14.81 -6.76
C ILE A 32 11.91 -13.41 -6.93
N ALA A 33 12.37 -12.66 -7.92
CA ALA A 33 11.92 -11.30 -8.18
C ALA A 33 10.40 -11.23 -8.40
N TYR A 34 9.84 -12.18 -9.16
CA TYR A 34 8.42 -12.28 -9.42
C TYR A 34 7.62 -12.54 -8.14
N LYS A 35 8.03 -13.55 -7.35
CA LYS A 35 7.34 -13.92 -6.10
C LYS A 35 7.35 -12.77 -5.08
N GLU A 36 8.50 -12.13 -4.88
CA GLU A 36 8.62 -11.02 -3.94
C GLU A 36 7.84 -9.79 -4.40
N SER A 37 7.91 -9.44 -5.69
CA SER A 37 7.15 -8.33 -6.26
C SER A 37 5.63 -8.57 -6.15
N PHE A 38 5.17 -9.81 -6.33
CA PHE A 38 3.77 -10.17 -6.18
C PHE A 38 3.26 -9.91 -4.76
N LEU A 39 4.04 -10.32 -3.75
CA LEU A 39 3.70 -10.09 -2.35
C LEU A 39 3.64 -8.59 -2.03
N LEU A 40 4.66 -7.84 -2.43
CA LEU A 40 4.72 -6.39 -2.18
C LEU A 40 3.59 -5.64 -2.87
N ASN A 41 3.23 -6.01 -4.10
CA ASN A 41 2.07 -5.42 -4.80
C ASN A 41 0.74 -5.72 -4.10
N SER A 42 0.60 -6.91 -3.50
CA SER A 42 -0.59 -7.27 -2.73
C SER A 42 -0.71 -6.41 -1.46
N ILE A 43 0.42 -6.19 -0.77
CA ILE A 43 0.48 -5.30 0.40
C ILE A 43 0.17 -3.85 0.00
N LEU A 44 0.75 -3.36 -1.10
CA LEU A 44 0.47 -2.00 -1.60
C LEU A 44 -1.02 -1.80 -1.87
N LYS A 45 -1.68 -2.78 -2.50
CA LYS A 45 -3.12 -2.74 -2.74
C LYS A 45 -3.93 -2.68 -1.45
N ALA A 46 -3.56 -3.46 -0.43
CA ALA A 46 -4.24 -3.43 0.87
C ALA A 46 -4.15 -2.04 1.51
N ILE A 47 -2.97 -1.41 1.51
CA ILE A 47 -2.78 -0.04 2.00
C ILE A 47 -3.67 0.94 1.23
N GLN A 48 -3.69 0.84 -0.10
CA GLN A 48 -4.50 1.71 -0.95
C GLN A 48 -6.01 1.55 -0.70
N ILE A 49 -6.48 0.31 -0.50
CA ILE A 49 -7.89 0.03 -0.17
C ILE A 49 -8.24 0.68 1.16
N THR A 50 -7.44 0.48 2.20
CA THR A 50 -7.67 1.10 3.52
C THR A 50 -7.68 2.63 3.45
N ASP A 51 -6.81 3.24 2.64
CA ASP A 51 -6.81 4.69 2.45
C ASP A 51 -8.05 5.18 1.70
N LEU A 52 -8.59 4.39 0.76
CA LEU A 52 -9.84 4.71 0.07
C LEU A 52 -11.05 4.56 0.98
N GLU A 53 -11.11 3.50 1.79
CA GLU A 53 -12.17 3.28 2.79
C GLU A 53 -12.28 4.47 3.74
N LYS A 54 -11.15 4.93 4.31
CA LYS A 54 -11.12 6.11 5.19
C LYS A 54 -11.61 7.39 4.50
N LYS A 55 -11.25 7.59 3.23
CA LYS A 55 -11.72 8.75 2.46
C LYS A 55 -13.21 8.66 2.20
N LEU A 56 -13.73 7.47 1.91
CA LEU A 56 -15.15 7.23 1.71
C LEU A 56 -15.94 7.50 2.99
N GLU A 57 -15.51 6.95 4.13
CA GLU A 57 -16.09 7.21 5.46
C GLU A 57 -16.14 8.72 5.77
N THR A 58 -15.08 9.45 5.41
CA THR A 58 -15.03 10.91 5.59
C THR A 58 -16.10 11.61 4.75
N ILE A 59 -16.28 11.20 3.49
CA ILE A 59 -17.30 11.77 2.59
C ILE A 59 -18.71 11.45 3.12
N GLU A 60 -18.97 10.20 3.49
CA GLU A 60 -20.24 9.77 4.07
C GLU A 60 -20.59 10.55 5.34
N SER A 61 -19.61 10.75 6.23
CA SER A 61 -19.80 11.56 7.44
C SER A 61 -20.16 13.02 7.13
N ILE A 62 -19.56 13.62 6.10
CA ILE A 62 -19.88 15.00 5.67
C ILE A 62 -21.28 15.06 5.07
N LEU A 63 -21.66 14.08 4.25
CA LEU A 63 -23.00 14.02 3.65
C LEU A 63 -24.09 13.88 4.70
N HIS A 64 -23.95 12.93 5.64
CA HIS A 64 -24.91 12.75 6.73
C HIS A 64 -25.05 14.00 7.60
N LYS A 65 -23.94 14.67 7.94
CA LYS A 65 -24.01 15.94 8.68
C LYS A 65 -24.84 16.99 7.93
N ASN A 66 -24.70 17.11 6.61
CA ASN A 66 -25.45 18.10 5.83
C ASN A 66 -26.94 17.76 5.69
N GLU A 67 -27.33 16.49 5.85
CA GLU A 67 -28.73 16.07 5.89
C GLU A 67 -29.39 16.38 7.24
N GLU A 68 -28.65 16.32 8.35
CA GLU A 68 -29.17 16.64 9.69
C GLU A 68 -29.49 18.14 9.90
N TYR A 69 -28.94 19.04 9.07
CA TYR A 69 -29.21 20.49 9.12
C TYR A 69 -30.25 20.97 8.09
N LYS A 70 -30.97 20.05 7.43
CA LYS A 70 -32.12 20.37 6.56
C LYS A 70 -33.44 20.08 7.26
#